data_AF-A0A942HDY4-F1
#
_entry.id   AF-A0A942HDY4-F1
#
_cell.length_a   1.000
_cell.length_b   1.000
_cell.length_c   1.000
_cell.angle_alpha   90.00
_cell.angle_beta   90.00
_cell.angle_gamma   90.00
#
_symmetry.space_group_name_H-M   'P 1'
#
loop_
_entity.id
_entity.type
_entity.pdbx_description
1 polymer ?
#
loop_
_entity_poly.entity_id
_entity_poly.type
_entity_poly.pdbx_seq_one_letter_code
_entity_poly.pdbx_strand_id
1 'polypeptide(L)'
;MKSTERQHLKENELAHLAAAAGDLVQERGKPILTAVVAIVVVVAAVGGYIGWKNSVESNAHAKLAAALAIEEARVGPPAAFGTQPQSGPSYVSVREKNQALMGKLKEVADAYPSSDAGLYARYRQGSTAMALGDPKGAAAAFQQVISQGGDGVYAQMARLALAEAQAQTGEYDAAIATFRDLSQRKDGQLPVDGLLIRLGRVQLDAGKTSEAEQTFNKLVQEFPDSPFTADARKELEQLKKAS
;
A
#
# COMPACT_ATOMS: atom_id res chain seq x y z
N MET A 1 23.16 63.50 5.79
CA MET A 1 22.87 63.56 4.34
C MET A 1 22.86 62.20 3.61
N LYS A 2 23.15 61.04 4.24
CA LYS A 2 23.23 59.74 3.55
C LYS A 2 21.91 58.91 3.43
N SER A 3 20.79 59.42 3.95
CA SER A 3 19.50 58.68 4.00
C SER A 3 18.62 58.94 2.78
N THR A 4 18.54 60.20 2.34
CA THR A 4 17.72 60.64 1.20
C THR A 4 18.25 60.07 -0.12
N GLU A 5 19.58 60.00 -0.28
CA GLU A 5 20.23 59.49 -1.48
C GLU A 5 19.95 57.98 -1.72
N ARG A 6 19.84 57.18 -0.64
CA ARG A 6 19.48 55.75 -0.73
C ARG A 6 17.99 55.50 -1.01
N GLN A 7 17.13 56.43 -0.60
CA GLN A 7 15.70 56.35 -0.92
C GLN A 7 15.45 56.70 -2.39
N HIS A 8 16.10 57.74 -2.92
CA HIS A 8 15.98 58.09 -4.35
C HIS A 8 16.57 57.04 -5.29
N LEU A 9 17.63 56.32 -4.88
CA LEU A 9 18.16 55.19 -5.65
C LEU A 9 17.16 54.02 -5.71
N LYS A 10 16.48 53.70 -4.60
CA LYS A 10 15.43 52.66 -4.57
C LYS A 10 14.18 53.05 -5.35
N GLU A 11 13.79 54.32 -5.30
CA GLU A 11 12.67 54.86 -6.09
C GLU A 11 12.96 54.81 -7.60
N ASN A 12 14.19 55.15 -8.00
CA ASN A 12 14.62 55.07 -9.40
C ASN A 12 14.79 53.63 -9.90
N GLU A 13 15.24 52.68 -9.07
CA GLU A 13 15.29 51.27 -9.44
C GLU A 13 13.89 50.69 -9.67
N LEU A 14 12.92 51.04 -8.82
CA LEU A 14 11.52 50.64 -9.01
C LEU A 14 10.88 51.30 -10.23
N ALA A 15 11.20 52.58 -10.49
CA ALA A 15 10.75 53.27 -11.70
C ALA A 15 11.35 52.64 -12.97
N HIS A 16 12.63 52.27 -12.95
CA HIS A 16 13.28 51.57 -14.05
C HIS A 16 12.77 50.14 -14.24
N LEU A 17 12.47 49.40 -13.16
CA LEU A 17 11.84 48.08 -13.22
C LEU A 17 10.41 48.17 -13.76
N ALA A 18 9.64 49.18 -13.35
CA ALA A 18 8.29 49.41 -13.85
C ALA A 18 8.29 49.81 -15.33
N ALA A 19 9.24 50.66 -15.75
CA ALA A 19 9.42 51.03 -17.15
C ALA A 19 9.89 49.84 -18.00
N ALA A 20 10.87 49.07 -17.53
CA ALA A 20 11.34 47.86 -18.21
C ALA A 20 10.26 46.77 -18.30
N ALA A 21 9.42 46.63 -17.27
CA ALA A 21 8.25 45.74 -17.30
C ALA A 21 7.17 46.24 -18.26
N GLY A 22 6.94 47.56 -18.34
CA GLY A 22 6.06 48.21 -19.29
C GLY A 22 6.50 47.98 -20.74
N ASP A 23 7.78 48.20 -21.05
CA ASP A 23 8.34 48.02 -22.39
C ASP A 23 8.30 46.54 -22.84
N LEU A 24 8.58 45.59 -21.94
CA LEU A 24 8.42 44.15 -22.21
C LEU A 24 6.96 43.80 -22.55
N VAL A 25 5.99 44.37 -21.84
CA VAL A 25 4.56 44.18 -22.11
C VAL A 25 4.11 44.92 -23.37
N GLN A 26 4.78 45.99 -23.79
CA GLN A 26 4.41 46.74 -24.99
C GLN A 26 4.99 46.12 -26.27
N GLU A 27 6.25 45.63 -26.26
CA GLU A 27 6.86 44.94 -27.41
C GLU A 27 6.48 43.45 -27.50
N ARG A 28 6.29 42.77 -26.36
CA ARG A 28 6.03 41.33 -26.27
C ARG A 28 4.69 41.05 -25.56
N GLY A 29 3.77 42.00 -25.53
CA GLY A 29 2.48 41.88 -24.82
C GLY A 29 1.65 40.68 -25.22
N LYS A 30 1.56 40.36 -26.51
CA LYS A 30 0.86 39.16 -26.98
C LYS A 30 1.50 37.86 -26.45
N PRO A 31 2.81 37.59 -26.65
CA PRO A 31 3.42 36.38 -26.11
C PRO A 31 3.44 36.32 -24.57
N ILE A 32 3.63 37.44 -23.87
CA ILE A 32 3.58 37.48 -22.40
C ILE A 32 2.16 37.19 -21.89
N LEU A 33 1.14 37.82 -22.47
CA LEU A 33 -0.25 37.55 -22.13
C LEU A 33 -0.61 36.07 -22.36
N THR A 34 -0.19 35.49 -23.50
CA THR A 34 -0.43 34.06 -23.76
C THR A 34 0.28 33.16 -22.74
N ALA A 35 1.49 33.52 -22.31
CA ALA A 35 2.22 32.77 -21.28
C ALA A 35 1.52 32.86 -19.91
N VAL A 36 1.07 34.05 -19.52
CA VAL A 36 0.32 34.26 -18.26
C VAL A 36 -1.01 33.49 -18.28
N VAL A 37 -1.78 33.57 -19.36
CA VAL A 37 -3.03 32.81 -19.52
C VAL A 37 -2.75 31.31 -19.45
N ALA A 38 -1.71 30.82 -20.13
CA ALA A 38 -1.31 29.41 -20.06
C ALA A 38 -0.97 28.98 -18.63
N ILE A 39 -0.22 29.79 -17.88
CA ILE A 39 0.10 29.51 -16.47
C ILE A 39 -1.17 29.47 -15.62
N VAL A 40 -2.07 30.44 -15.76
CA VAL A 40 -3.34 30.49 -15.00
C VAL A 40 -4.19 29.25 -15.29
N VAL A 41 -4.29 28.84 -16.56
CA VAL A 41 -5.01 27.61 -16.95
C VAL A 41 -4.38 26.38 -16.31
N VAL A 42 -3.05 26.26 -16.32
CA VAL A 42 -2.33 25.15 -15.67
C VAL A 42 -2.58 25.15 -14.16
N VAL A 43 -2.49 26.31 -13.50
CA VAL A 43 -2.73 26.43 -12.05
C VAL A 43 -4.18 26.08 -11.70
N ALA A 44 -5.15 26.54 -12.48
CA ALA A 44 -6.56 26.20 -12.28
C ALA A 44 -6.81 24.70 -12.48
N ALA A 45 -6.20 24.09 -13.51
CA ALA A 45 -6.29 22.66 -13.77
C ALA A 45 -5.65 21.83 -12.63
N VAL A 46 -4.46 22.22 -12.18
CA VAL A 46 -3.76 21.56 -11.05
C VAL A 46 -4.54 21.73 -9.75
N GLY A 47 -5.02 22.93 -9.44
CA GLY A 47 -5.84 23.20 -8.27
C GLY A 47 -7.16 22.43 -8.27
N GLY A 48 -7.83 22.38 -9.43
CA GLY A 48 -9.04 21.57 -9.62
C GLY A 48 -8.78 20.08 -9.44
N TYR A 49 -7.68 19.56 -10.01
CA TYR A 49 -7.27 18.16 -9.84
C TYR A 49 -6.94 17.82 -8.39
N ILE A 50 -6.18 18.65 -7.68
CA ILE A 50 -5.85 18.46 -6.27
C ILE A 50 -7.13 18.50 -5.42
N GLY A 51 -8.01 19.48 -5.64
CA GLY A 51 -9.28 19.59 -4.91
C GLY A 51 -10.19 18.37 -5.13
N TRP A 52 -10.30 17.91 -6.38
CA TRP A 52 -11.03 16.70 -6.72
C TRP A 52 -10.42 15.46 -6.05
N LYS A 53 -9.11 15.27 -6.15
CA LYS A 53 -8.38 14.15 -5.54
C LYS A 53 -8.58 14.13 -4.02
N ASN A 54 -8.42 15.27 -3.35
CA ASN A 54 -8.61 15.38 -1.90
C ASN A 54 -10.06 15.07 -1.49
N SER A 55 -11.04 15.49 -2.29
CA SER A 55 -12.45 15.15 -2.07
C SER A 55 -12.70 13.64 -2.23
N VAL A 56 -12.14 13.02 -3.27
CA VAL A 56 -12.22 11.56 -3.48
C VAL A 56 -11.60 10.80 -2.30
N GLU A 57 -10.40 11.20 -1.86
CA GLU A 57 -9.72 10.58 -0.71
C GLU A 57 -10.55 10.75 0.58
N SER A 58 -11.04 11.95 0.88
CA SER A 58 -11.89 12.20 2.06
C SER A 58 -13.15 11.33 2.05
N ASN A 59 -13.83 11.23 0.90
CA ASN A 59 -15.03 10.41 0.77
C ASN A 59 -14.72 8.91 0.86
N ALA A 60 -13.53 8.49 0.41
CA ALA A 60 -13.07 7.12 0.51
C ALA A 60 -12.76 6.72 1.96
N HIS A 61 -12.03 7.56 2.70
CA HIS A 61 -11.76 7.34 4.12
C HIS A 61 -13.03 7.34 4.96
N ALA A 62 -14.00 8.21 4.66
CA ALA A 62 -15.30 8.22 5.34
C ALA A 62 -16.07 6.90 5.15
N LYS A 63 -16.07 6.33 3.94
CA LYS A 63 -16.68 5.00 3.73
C LYS A 63 -15.88 3.88 4.39
N LEU A 64 -14.55 3.97 4.38
CA LEU A 64 -13.68 3.00 5.01
C LEU A 64 -13.90 2.89 6.53
N ALA A 65 -14.25 3.99 7.19
CA ALA A 65 -14.53 4.01 8.63
C ALA A 65 -15.59 2.99 9.05
N ALA A 66 -16.62 2.74 8.22
CA ALA A 66 -17.63 1.73 8.51
C ALA A 66 -17.07 0.29 8.49
N ALA A 67 -16.13 0.00 7.58
CA ALA A 67 -15.45 -1.30 7.58
C ALA A 67 -14.50 -1.44 8.78
N LEU A 68 -13.77 -0.38 9.14
CA LEU A 68 -12.88 -0.40 10.31
C LEU A 68 -13.65 -0.60 11.62
N ALA A 69 -14.85 -0.01 11.74
CA ALA A 69 -15.72 -0.24 12.89
C ALA A 69 -16.16 -1.71 13.05
N ILE A 70 -16.38 -2.42 11.93
CA ILE A 70 -16.65 -3.87 11.96
C ILE A 70 -15.39 -4.64 12.34
N GLU A 71 -14.24 -4.19 11.87
CA GLU A 71 -12.98 -4.87 12.16
C GLU A 71 -12.62 -4.82 13.66
N GLU A 72 -12.77 -3.66 14.27
CA GLU A 72 -12.56 -3.41 15.71
C GLU A 72 -13.68 -3.99 16.58
N ALA A 73 -14.77 -4.43 15.97
CA ALA A 73 -15.91 -5.01 16.68
C ALA A 73 -15.49 -6.22 17.51
N ARG A 74 -16.09 -6.28 18.71
CA ARG A 74 -15.88 -7.36 19.65
C ARG A 74 -16.42 -8.67 19.08
N VAL A 75 -15.69 -9.74 19.39
CA VAL A 75 -16.18 -11.12 19.24
C VAL A 75 -16.61 -11.62 20.61
N GLY A 76 -17.88 -11.99 20.75
CA GLY A 76 -18.45 -12.48 22.00
C GLY A 76 -19.98 -12.38 22.02
N PRO A 77 -20.62 -13.05 22.99
CA PRO A 77 -22.07 -12.99 23.15
C PRO A 77 -22.52 -11.53 23.31
N PRO A 78 -23.74 -11.18 22.84
CA PRO A 78 -24.31 -9.85 23.01
C PRO A 78 -24.28 -9.46 24.50
N ALA A 79 -24.12 -8.16 24.77
CA ALA A 79 -24.18 -7.65 26.13
C ALA A 79 -25.46 -8.15 26.82
N ALA A 80 -25.30 -8.77 27.99
CA ALA A 80 -26.44 -9.25 28.77
C ALA A 80 -27.34 -8.07 29.14
N PHE A 81 -28.66 -8.30 29.13
CA PHE A 81 -29.64 -7.32 29.58
C PHE A 81 -29.24 -6.76 30.96
N GLY A 82 -29.11 -5.43 31.08
CA GLY A 82 -28.74 -4.75 32.32
C GLY A 82 -27.25 -4.40 32.48
N THR A 83 -26.38 -4.81 31.56
CA THR A 83 -24.99 -4.31 31.50
C THR A 83 -24.92 -3.01 30.69
N GLN A 84 -24.03 -2.09 31.06
CA GLN A 84 -23.80 -0.86 30.30
C GLN A 84 -23.54 -1.22 28.83
N PRO A 85 -24.24 -0.62 27.86
CA PRO A 85 -24.03 -0.91 26.46
C PRO A 85 -22.58 -0.61 26.09
N GLN A 86 -21.78 -1.65 25.89
CA GLN A 86 -20.49 -1.49 25.26
C GLN A 86 -20.76 -1.03 23.82
N SER A 87 -20.30 0.17 23.51
CA SER A 87 -20.64 0.88 22.27
C SER A 87 -20.05 0.13 21.07
N GLY A 88 -20.88 -0.23 20.10
CA GLY A 88 -20.45 -0.81 18.82
C GLY A 88 -21.10 -2.16 18.48
N PRO A 89 -21.02 -2.60 17.21
CA PRO A 89 -21.48 -3.92 16.80
C PRO A 89 -20.70 -5.03 17.54
N SER A 90 -21.38 -6.14 17.86
CA SER A 90 -20.77 -7.34 18.42
C SER A 90 -21.12 -8.53 17.54
N TYR A 91 -20.14 -9.39 17.29
CA TYR A 91 -20.30 -10.59 16.48
C TYR A 91 -20.14 -11.84 17.34
N VAL A 92 -20.92 -12.89 17.08
CA VAL A 92 -20.87 -14.11 17.88
C VAL A 92 -19.61 -14.94 17.58
N SER A 93 -18.99 -14.73 16.41
CA SER A 93 -17.74 -15.39 16.03
C SER A 93 -16.85 -14.51 15.15
N VAL A 94 -15.55 -14.84 15.09
CA VAL A 94 -14.60 -14.21 14.16
C VAL A 94 -15.03 -14.43 12.71
N ARG A 95 -15.56 -15.62 12.38
CA ARG A 95 -16.00 -15.95 11.02
C ARG A 95 -17.16 -15.07 10.56
N GLU A 96 -18.17 -14.89 11.42
CA GLU A 96 -19.30 -14.02 11.15
C GLU A 96 -18.85 -12.56 10.97
N LYS A 97 -17.97 -12.07 11.86
CA LYS A 97 -17.37 -10.74 11.75
C LYS A 97 -16.67 -10.55 10.40
N ASN A 98 -15.86 -11.53 9.99
CA ASN A 98 -15.13 -11.50 8.72
C ASN A 98 -16.07 -11.54 7.51
N GLN A 99 -17.19 -12.26 7.58
CA GLN A 99 -18.21 -12.26 6.53
C GLN A 99 -18.89 -10.89 6.39
N ALA A 100 -19.25 -10.24 7.51
CA ALA A 100 -19.82 -8.90 7.49
C ALA A 100 -18.82 -7.86 6.96
N LEU A 101 -17.54 -7.98 7.35
CA LEU A 101 -16.46 -7.11 6.93
C LEU A 101 -16.22 -7.18 5.41
N MET A 102 -16.28 -8.39 4.83
CA MET A 102 -16.06 -8.63 3.39
C MET A 102 -16.91 -7.73 2.50
N GLY A 103 -18.21 -7.60 2.81
CA GLY A 103 -19.13 -6.76 2.05
C GLY A 103 -18.75 -5.28 2.10
N LYS A 104 -18.43 -4.77 3.31
CA LYS A 104 -18.06 -3.36 3.48
C LYS A 104 -16.72 -3.01 2.84
N LEU A 105 -15.74 -3.91 2.90
CA LEU A 105 -14.46 -3.71 2.21
C LEU A 105 -14.66 -3.67 0.69
N LYS A 106 -15.49 -4.57 0.13
CA LYS A 106 -15.81 -4.59 -1.29
C LYS A 106 -16.49 -3.30 -1.75
N GLU A 107 -17.46 -2.78 -0.99
CA GLU A 107 -18.14 -1.51 -1.30
C GLU A 107 -17.14 -0.34 -1.43
N VAL A 108 -16.17 -0.24 -0.52
CA VAL A 108 -15.14 0.82 -0.54
C VAL A 108 -14.19 0.61 -1.72
N ALA A 109 -13.71 -0.62 -1.90
CA ALA A 109 -12.73 -0.98 -2.91
C ALA A 109 -13.28 -0.85 -4.34
N ASP A 110 -14.56 -1.10 -4.56
CA ASP A 110 -15.21 -0.94 -5.87
C ASP A 110 -15.56 0.54 -6.14
N ALA A 111 -15.92 1.32 -5.11
CA ALA A 111 -16.23 2.74 -5.28
C ALA A 111 -15.00 3.62 -5.50
N TYR A 112 -13.84 3.25 -4.94
CA TYR A 112 -12.61 4.04 -5.00
C TYR A 112 -11.36 3.20 -5.32
N PRO A 113 -11.33 2.45 -6.44
CA PRO A 113 -10.31 1.43 -6.70
C PRO A 113 -8.85 1.93 -6.68
N SER A 114 -8.61 3.19 -7.04
CA SER A 114 -7.26 3.77 -7.09
C SER A 114 -6.91 4.69 -5.92
N SER A 115 -7.84 4.92 -4.99
CA SER A 115 -7.53 5.72 -3.80
C SER A 115 -6.77 4.88 -2.77
N ASP A 116 -6.01 5.52 -1.89
CA ASP A 116 -5.29 4.85 -0.81
C ASP A 116 -6.24 3.99 0.05
N ALA A 117 -7.38 4.55 0.45
CA ALA A 117 -8.41 3.83 1.20
C ALA A 117 -9.03 2.65 0.43
N GLY A 118 -9.20 2.75 -0.90
CA GLY A 118 -9.73 1.65 -1.71
C GLY A 118 -8.73 0.53 -1.94
N LEU A 119 -7.45 0.87 -2.14
CA LEU A 119 -6.35 -0.10 -2.21
C LEU A 119 -6.20 -0.82 -0.87
N TYR A 120 -6.22 -0.10 0.25
CA TYR A 120 -6.26 -0.68 1.57
C TYR A 120 -7.48 -1.60 1.73
N ALA A 121 -8.68 -1.14 1.38
CA ALA A 121 -9.90 -1.93 1.50
C ALA A 121 -9.81 -3.23 0.69
N ARG A 122 -9.29 -3.18 -0.54
CA ARG A 122 -9.09 -4.35 -1.40
C ARG A 122 -8.04 -5.31 -0.83
N TYR A 123 -6.93 -4.80 -0.32
CA TYR A 123 -5.91 -5.61 0.35
C TYR A 123 -6.48 -6.32 1.58
N ARG A 124 -7.25 -5.59 2.40
CA ARG A 124 -7.94 -6.15 3.56
C ARG A 124 -8.98 -7.17 3.14
N GLN A 125 -9.70 -6.94 2.04
CA GLN A 125 -10.67 -7.88 1.50
C GLN A 125 -10.01 -9.22 1.16
N GLY A 126 -8.84 -9.18 0.49
CA GLY A 126 -8.05 -10.38 0.21
C GLY A 126 -7.58 -11.09 1.48
N SER A 127 -7.10 -10.34 2.46
CA SER A 127 -6.68 -10.89 3.77
C SER A 127 -7.85 -11.54 4.52
N THR A 128 -9.03 -10.93 4.49
CA THR A 128 -10.25 -11.49 5.06
C THR A 128 -10.70 -12.74 4.30
N ALA A 129 -10.49 -12.79 2.98
CA ALA A 129 -10.81 -13.98 2.18
C ALA A 129 -9.91 -15.16 2.55
N MET A 130 -8.60 -14.92 2.76
CA MET A 130 -7.69 -15.93 3.32
C MET A 130 -8.20 -16.48 4.66
N ALA A 131 -8.60 -15.58 5.57
CA ALA A 131 -9.12 -15.97 6.89
C ALA A 131 -10.46 -16.74 6.83
N LEU A 132 -11.22 -16.59 5.75
CA LEU A 132 -12.47 -17.32 5.49
C LEU A 132 -12.25 -18.64 4.74
N GLY A 133 -11.00 -18.96 4.37
CA GLY A 133 -10.66 -20.17 3.62
C GLY A 133 -10.91 -20.05 2.11
N ASP A 134 -10.91 -18.82 1.57
CA ASP A 134 -11.01 -18.56 0.13
C ASP A 134 -9.70 -17.96 -0.42
N PRO A 135 -8.64 -18.77 -0.57
CA PRO A 135 -7.36 -18.29 -1.09
C PRO A 135 -7.43 -17.88 -2.57
N LYS A 136 -8.37 -18.45 -3.34
CA LYS A 136 -8.58 -18.05 -4.75
C LYS A 136 -9.17 -16.63 -4.85
N GLY A 137 -10.21 -16.34 -4.07
CA GLY A 137 -10.76 -14.99 -3.97
C GLY A 137 -9.75 -13.99 -3.42
N ALA A 138 -8.92 -14.43 -2.47
CA ALA A 138 -7.83 -13.61 -1.94
C ALA A 138 -6.80 -13.24 -3.01
N ALA A 139 -6.31 -14.21 -3.78
CA ALA A 139 -5.36 -13.99 -4.86
C ALA A 139 -5.90 -12.97 -5.89
N ALA A 140 -7.18 -13.10 -6.27
CA ALA A 140 -7.82 -12.15 -7.18
C ALA A 140 -7.87 -10.72 -6.60
N ALA A 141 -8.18 -10.57 -5.31
CA ALA A 141 -8.19 -9.27 -4.65
C ALA A 141 -6.79 -8.66 -4.56
N PHE A 142 -5.77 -9.44 -4.20
CA PHE A 142 -4.39 -8.97 -4.14
C PHE A 142 -3.87 -8.56 -5.51
N GLN A 143 -4.19 -9.32 -6.57
CA GLN A 143 -3.81 -8.97 -7.93
C GLN A 143 -4.41 -7.62 -8.35
N GLN A 144 -5.64 -7.31 -7.94
CA GLN A 144 -6.25 -6.00 -8.20
C GLN A 144 -5.51 -4.86 -7.49
N VAL A 145 -5.07 -5.06 -6.25
CA VAL A 145 -4.24 -4.08 -5.52
C VAL A 145 -2.93 -3.84 -6.25
N ILE A 146 -2.27 -4.90 -6.73
CA ILE A 146 -0.99 -4.79 -7.45
C ILE A 146 -1.18 -4.00 -8.74
N SER A 147 -2.23 -4.30 -9.50
CA SER A 147 -2.52 -3.64 -10.77
C SER A 147 -2.91 -2.17 -10.61
N GLN A 148 -3.62 -1.82 -9.53
CA GLN A 148 -4.13 -0.45 -9.30
C GLN A 148 -3.17 0.43 -8.47
N GLY A 149 -2.40 -0.18 -7.56
CA GLY A 149 -1.51 0.50 -6.62
C GLY A 149 -0.06 0.64 -7.09
N GLY A 150 0.32 0.02 -8.21
CA GLY A 150 1.66 0.10 -8.78
C GLY A 150 2.74 -0.37 -7.81
N ASP A 151 3.66 0.52 -7.44
CA ASP A 151 4.74 0.23 -6.49
C ASP A 151 4.51 0.80 -5.09
N GLY A 152 3.29 1.28 -4.81
CA GLY A 152 2.89 1.74 -3.48
C GLY A 152 2.93 0.63 -2.41
N VAL A 153 2.89 1.04 -1.15
CA VAL A 153 3.04 0.13 0.01
C VAL A 153 2.04 -1.04 -0.02
N TYR A 154 0.77 -0.78 -0.35
CA TYR A 154 -0.26 -1.83 -0.43
C TYR A 154 -0.02 -2.82 -1.56
N ALA A 155 0.55 -2.38 -2.69
CA ALA A 155 0.91 -3.29 -3.77
C ALA A 155 2.10 -4.17 -3.38
N GLN A 156 3.07 -3.66 -2.62
CA GLN A 156 4.16 -4.48 -2.09
C GLN A 156 3.65 -5.52 -1.08
N MET A 157 2.77 -5.11 -0.15
CA MET A 157 2.11 -6.03 0.79
C MET A 157 1.25 -7.07 0.07
N ALA A 158 0.51 -6.64 -0.97
CA ALA A 158 -0.32 -7.53 -1.77
C ALA A 158 0.50 -8.55 -2.58
N ARG A 159 1.71 -8.22 -3.05
CA ARG A 159 2.61 -9.19 -3.71
C ARG A 159 2.99 -10.33 -2.77
N LEU A 160 3.36 -10.01 -1.52
CA LEU A 160 3.64 -11.01 -0.50
C LEU A 160 2.41 -11.88 -0.23
N ALA A 161 1.26 -11.26 0.03
CA ALA A 161 0.03 -11.98 0.35
C ALA A 161 -0.49 -12.81 -0.84
N LEU A 162 -0.26 -12.36 -2.08
CA LEU A 162 -0.55 -13.13 -3.29
C LEU A 162 0.30 -14.40 -3.36
N ALA A 163 1.59 -14.32 -3.07
CA ALA A 163 2.46 -15.49 -3.06
C ALA A 163 2.00 -16.53 -2.02
N GLU A 164 1.53 -16.07 -0.86
CA GLU A 164 0.94 -16.94 0.16
C GLU A 164 -0.38 -17.57 -0.29
N ALA A 165 -1.25 -16.80 -0.93
CA ALA A 165 -2.50 -17.30 -1.48
C ALA A 165 -2.25 -18.35 -2.58
N GLN A 166 -1.29 -18.10 -3.47
CA GLN A 166 -0.84 -19.01 -4.52
C GLN A 166 -0.28 -20.31 -3.94
N ALA A 167 0.54 -20.23 -2.89
CA ALA A 167 1.05 -21.42 -2.22
C ALA A 167 -0.09 -22.27 -1.65
N GLN A 168 -1.11 -21.65 -1.05
CA GLN A 168 -2.28 -22.37 -0.53
C GLN A 168 -3.18 -22.98 -1.61
N THR A 169 -3.17 -22.43 -2.83
CA THR A 169 -3.91 -22.99 -3.98
C THR A 169 -3.11 -24.05 -4.75
N GLY A 170 -1.88 -24.35 -4.34
CA GLY A 170 -0.98 -25.29 -5.03
C GLY A 170 -0.28 -24.69 -6.24
N GLU A 171 -0.39 -23.38 -6.47
CA GLU A 171 0.30 -22.64 -7.53
C GLU A 171 1.76 -22.35 -7.12
N TYR A 172 2.49 -23.40 -6.76
CA TYR A 172 3.79 -23.29 -6.11
C TYR A 172 4.85 -22.57 -6.96
N ASP A 173 4.88 -22.80 -8.28
CA ASP A 173 5.84 -22.13 -9.16
C ASP A 173 5.66 -20.60 -9.16
N ALA A 174 4.41 -20.13 -9.17
CA ALA A 174 4.09 -18.71 -9.12
C ALA A 174 4.44 -18.10 -7.76
N ALA A 175 4.14 -18.82 -6.67
CA ALA A 175 4.50 -18.41 -5.32
C ALA A 175 6.03 -18.31 -5.15
N ILE A 176 6.77 -19.33 -5.58
CA ILE A 176 8.24 -19.38 -5.54
C ILE A 176 8.85 -18.23 -6.32
N ALA A 177 8.36 -17.96 -7.54
CA ALA A 177 8.84 -16.84 -8.35
C ALA A 177 8.64 -15.50 -7.63
N THR A 178 7.48 -15.30 -7.02
CA THR A 178 7.15 -14.06 -6.30
C THR A 178 8.00 -13.89 -5.03
N PHE A 179 8.12 -14.93 -4.19
CA PHE A 179 8.99 -14.86 -3.01
C PHE A 179 10.46 -14.60 -3.36
N ARG A 180 10.95 -15.22 -4.44
CA ARG A 180 12.31 -15.01 -4.93
C ARG A 180 12.52 -13.56 -5.37
N ASP A 181 11.63 -13.01 -6.18
CA ASP A 181 11.66 -11.60 -6.59
C ASP A 181 11.70 -10.67 -5.37
N LEU A 182 10.77 -10.85 -4.44
CA LEU A 182 10.69 -10.03 -3.21
C LEU A 182 11.99 -10.12 -2.39
N SER A 183 12.60 -11.30 -2.28
CA SER A 183 13.83 -11.51 -1.51
C SER A 183 15.08 -10.89 -2.14
N GLN A 184 15.03 -10.55 -3.44
CA GLN A 184 16.16 -10.01 -4.20
C GLN A 184 16.10 -8.48 -4.36
N ARG A 185 14.96 -7.86 -4.04
CA ARG A 185 14.77 -6.40 -4.11
C ARG A 185 15.62 -5.72 -3.04
N LYS A 186 16.59 -4.90 -3.48
CA LYS A 186 17.48 -4.13 -2.60
C LYS A 186 16.77 -2.97 -1.90
N ASP A 187 15.72 -2.46 -2.52
CA ASP A 187 14.83 -1.41 -2.04
C ASP A 187 13.58 -1.96 -1.33
N GLY A 188 13.53 -3.28 -1.10
CA GLY A 188 12.41 -3.92 -0.42
C GLY A 188 12.30 -3.50 1.04
N GLN A 189 11.09 -3.17 1.48
CA GLN A 189 10.79 -2.88 2.89
C GLN A 189 10.55 -4.15 3.73
N LEU A 190 10.51 -5.32 3.09
CA LEU A 190 10.23 -6.60 3.73
C LEU A 190 11.53 -7.25 4.23
N PRO A 191 11.56 -7.79 5.46
CA PRO A 191 12.72 -8.54 5.96
C PRO A 191 13.01 -9.76 5.09
N VAL A 192 14.22 -9.80 4.52
CA VAL A 192 14.64 -10.86 3.57
C VAL A 192 14.65 -12.23 4.24
N ASP A 193 15.04 -12.31 5.51
CA ASP A 193 15.03 -13.53 6.30
C ASP A 193 13.63 -14.16 6.41
N GLY A 194 12.61 -13.33 6.65
CA GLY A 194 11.20 -13.74 6.65
C GLY A 194 10.70 -14.21 5.29
N LEU A 195 11.23 -13.68 4.19
CA LEU A 195 10.92 -14.14 2.84
C LEU A 195 11.60 -15.47 2.51
N LEU A 196 12.86 -15.66 2.95
CA LEU A 196 13.61 -16.89 2.71
C LEU A 196 12.99 -18.09 3.43
N ILE A 197 12.54 -17.95 4.68
CA ILE A 197 11.88 -19.07 5.38
C ILE A 197 10.57 -19.48 4.69
N ARG A 198 9.79 -18.51 4.20
CA ARG A 198 8.54 -18.77 3.44
C ARG A 198 8.85 -19.42 2.09
N LEU A 199 9.84 -18.90 1.36
CA LEU A 199 10.30 -19.46 0.10
C LEU A 199 10.71 -20.93 0.26
N GLY A 200 11.55 -21.23 1.26
CA GLY A 200 12.01 -22.59 1.52
C GLY A 200 10.86 -23.54 1.84
N ARG A 201 9.89 -23.11 2.66
CA ARG A 201 8.68 -23.91 2.97
C ARG A 201 7.85 -24.19 1.71
N VAL A 202 7.59 -23.18 0.88
CA VAL A 202 6.86 -23.38 -0.38
C VAL A 202 7.63 -24.29 -1.34
N GLN A 203 8.97 -24.21 -1.37
CA GLN A 203 9.79 -25.14 -2.15
C GLN A 203 9.66 -26.59 -1.65
N LEU A 204 9.56 -26.82 -0.33
CA LEU A 204 9.27 -28.14 0.23
C LEU A 204 7.90 -28.64 -0.19
N ASP A 205 6.86 -27.81 -0.06
CA ASP A 205 5.48 -28.16 -0.44
C ASP A 205 5.38 -28.47 -1.95
N ALA A 206 6.24 -27.85 -2.76
CA ALA A 206 6.39 -28.12 -4.19
C ALA A 206 7.21 -29.37 -4.53
N GLY A 207 7.78 -30.07 -3.54
CA GLY A 207 8.68 -31.21 -3.73
C GLY A 207 10.09 -30.83 -4.22
N LYS A 208 10.45 -29.54 -4.21
CA LYS A 208 11.75 -29.01 -4.66
C LYS A 208 12.77 -29.01 -3.53
N THR A 209 13.00 -30.17 -2.94
CA THR A 209 13.83 -30.36 -1.75
C THR A 209 15.23 -29.75 -1.86
N SER A 210 15.91 -29.93 -3.00
CA SER A 210 17.26 -29.38 -3.19
C SER A 210 17.27 -27.85 -3.21
N GLU A 211 16.27 -27.21 -3.81
CA GLU A 211 16.17 -25.75 -3.79
C GLU A 211 15.82 -25.24 -2.38
N ALA A 212 14.93 -25.94 -1.66
CA ALA A 212 14.59 -25.61 -0.28
C ALA A 212 15.82 -25.66 0.63
N GLU A 213 16.65 -26.69 0.49
CA GLU A 213 17.90 -26.84 1.24
C GLU A 213 18.84 -25.64 0.99
N GLN A 214 19.00 -25.22 -0.26
CA GLN A 214 19.80 -24.04 -0.60
C GLN A 214 19.24 -22.76 0.04
N THR A 215 17.91 -22.57 -0.03
CA THR A 215 17.24 -21.41 0.56
C THR A 215 17.40 -21.36 2.08
N PHE A 216 17.20 -22.47 2.78
CA PHE A 216 17.39 -22.51 4.24
C PHE A 216 18.86 -22.34 4.65
N ASN A 217 19.80 -22.93 3.90
CA ASN A 217 21.22 -22.69 4.14
C ASN A 217 21.58 -21.22 3.98
N LYS A 218 21.07 -20.56 2.94
CA LYS A 218 21.24 -19.11 2.74
C LYS A 218 20.73 -18.32 3.94
N LEU A 219 19.52 -18.63 4.43
CA LEU A 219 18.94 -17.99 5.62
C LEU A 219 19.84 -18.15 6.85
N VAL A 220 20.32 -19.36 7.12
CA VAL A 220 21.18 -19.64 8.29
C VAL A 220 22.55 -18.96 8.18
N GLN A 221 23.10 -18.84 6.98
CA GLN A 221 24.43 -18.26 6.74
C GLN A 221 24.41 -16.73 6.71
N GLU A 222 23.45 -16.14 6.02
CA GLU A 222 23.36 -14.68 5.85
C GLU A 222 22.66 -13.99 7.02
N PHE A 223 21.77 -14.68 7.75
CA PHE A 223 20.99 -14.12 8.85
C PHE A 223 21.07 -14.98 10.13
N PRO A 224 22.27 -15.22 10.68
CA PRO A 224 22.45 -16.13 11.82
C PRO A 224 21.66 -15.74 13.07
N ASP A 225 21.39 -14.45 13.27
CA ASP A 225 20.64 -13.90 14.42
C ASP A 225 19.12 -13.76 14.15
N SER A 226 18.65 -14.17 12.97
CA SER A 226 17.22 -14.11 12.63
C SER A 226 16.39 -15.02 13.54
N PRO A 227 15.18 -14.60 13.96
CA PRO A 227 14.24 -15.48 14.67
C PRO A 227 13.86 -16.72 13.86
N PHE A 228 14.05 -16.72 12.54
CA PHE A 228 13.73 -17.84 11.65
C PHE A 228 14.88 -18.84 11.48
N THR A 229 16.08 -18.55 11.97
CA THR A 229 17.26 -19.42 11.79
C THR A 229 17.12 -20.75 12.52
N ALA A 230 16.50 -20.77 13.70
CA ALA A 230 16.24 -22.02 14.43
C ALA A 230 15.28 -22.93 13.64
N ASP A 231 14.20 -22.38 13.10
CA ASP A 231 13.26 -23.10 12.24
C ASP A 231 13.96 -23.63 10.98
N ALA A 232 14.74 -22.79 10.30
CA ALA A 232 15.47 -23.19 9.10
C ALA A 232 16.43 -24.36 9.33
N ARG A 233 17.17 -24.35 10.46
CA ARG A 233 18.03 -25.48 10.85
C ARG A 233 17.24 -26.75 11.08
N LYS A 234 16.08 -26.65 11.72
CA LYS A 234 15.19 -27.79 11.94
C LYS A 234 14.68 -28.38 10.62
N GLU A 235 14.31 -27.55 9.65
CA GLU A 235 13.92 -28.03 8.31
C GLU A 235 15.10 -28.75 7.62
N LEU A 236 16.30 -28.16 7.63
CA LEU A 236 17.51 -28.77 7.07
C LEU A 236 17.85 -30.13 7.69
N GLU A 237 17.70 -30.28 9.00
CA GLU A 237 17.90 -31.56 9.68
C GLU A 237 16.87 -32.63 9.26
N GLN A 238 15.61 -32.23 9.05
CA GLN A 238 14.58 -33.14 8.57
C GLN A 238 14.87 -33.61 7.14
N LEU A 239 15.35 -32.72 6.27
CA LEU A 239 15.74 -33.06 4.90
C LEU A 239 16.85 -34.11 4.87
N LYS A 240 17.86 -33.98 5.71
CA LYS A 240 18.97 -34.96 5.83
C LYS A 240 18.54 -36.33 6.33
N LYS A 241 17.44 -36.41 7.09
CA LYS A 241 16.89 -37.69 7.56
C LYS A 241 16.01 -38.37 6.52
N ALA A 242 15.49 -37.60 5.57
CA ALA A 242 14.61 -38.08 4.50
C ALA A 242 15.37 -38.49 3.23
N SER A 243 16.64 -38.08 3.09
CA SER A 243 17.57 -38.48 2.03
C SER A 243 18.28 -39.81 2.34
#